data_AF-A0A956FTH5-F1
#
_entry.id   AF-A0A956FTH5-F1
#
_cell.length_a   1.000
_cell.length_b   1.000
_cell.length_c   1.000
_cell.angle_alpha   90.00
_cell.angle_beta   90.00
_cell.angle_gamma   90.00
#
_symmetry.space_group_name_H-M   'P 1'
#
loop_
_entity.id
_entity.type
_entity.pdbx_description
1 polymer ?
#
loop_
_entity_poly.entity_id
_entity_poly.type
_entity_poly.pdbx_seq_one_letter_code
_entity_poly.pdbx_strand_id
1 'polypeptide(L)'
;MLPESPCTRTRLAAAKIGNVDACSCGMIHLNLGATTLRFTPTAFELLGAMIDEARRERAAADDPLIAAPRELPEAEAGGPGQA
;
A
#
# COMPACT_ATOMS: atom_id res chain seq x y z
N MET A 1 -6.30 25.99 29.80
CA MET A 1 -5.76 24.96 28.89
C MET A 1 -4.78 24.14 29.71
N LEU A 2 -5.09 22.89 30.07
CA LEU A 2 -4.11 22.05 30.75
C LEU A 2 -3.03 21.63 29.74
N PRO A 3 -1.74 21.62 30.11
CA PRO A 3 -0.71 21.02 29.29
C PRO A 3 -1.05 19.54 29.12
N GLU A 4 -1.21 19.09 27.89
CA GLU A 4 -1.44 17.69 27.56
C GLU A 4 -0.26 16.90 28.14
N SER A 5 -0.54 15.96 29.05
CA SER A 5 0.48 15.11 29.66
C SER A 5 1.43 14.57 28.61
N PRO A 6 2.75 14.46 28.89
CA PRO A 6 3.70 13.99 27.90
C PRO A 6 3.27 12.61 27.40
N CYS A 7 3.02 12.54 26.10
CA CYS A 7 2.63 11.31 25.45
C CYS A 7 3.78 10.29 25.52
N THR A 8 3.57 9.21 26.25
CA THR A 8 4.52 8.10 26.28
C THR A 8 4.37 7.28 25.01
N ARG A 9 5.50 6.95 24.37
CA ARG A 9 5.53 6.16 23.14
C ARG A 9 6.18 4.81 23.41
N THR A 10 5.53 3.74 22.96
CA THR A 10 6.05 2.38 22.98
C THR A 10 6.37 1.98 21.55
N ARG A 11 7.63 1.61 21.30
CA ARG A 11 8.05 1.17 19.96
C ARG A 11 7.46 -0.19 19.64
N LEU A 12 6.80 -0.29 18.49
CA LEU A 12 6.25 -1.54 17.97
C LEU A 12 7.18 -2.19 16.94
N ALA A 13 7.78 -1.38 16.06
CA ALA A 13 8.68 -1.86 15.01
C ALA A 13 9.76 -0.82 14.66
N ALA A 14 10.90 -1.29 14.14
CA ALA A 14 11.97 -0.43 13.64
C ALA A 14 12.66 -1.07 12.42
N ALA A 15 12.99 -0.23 11.44
CA ALA A 15 13.77 -0.58 10.26
C ALA A 15 14.70 0.59 9.89
N LYS A 16 15.59 0.39 8.92
CA LYS A 16 16.50 1.45 8.45
C LYS A 16 15.78 2.68 7.91
N ILE A 17 14.58 2.50 7.34
CA ILE A 17 13.80 3.57 6.73
C ILE A 17 12.92 4.33 7.73
N GLY A 18 12.73 3.80 8.94
CA GLY A 18 11.74 4.34 9.86
C GLY A 18 11.38 3.45 11.05
N ASN A 19 10.41 3.88 11.83
CA ASN A 19 9.88 3.12 12.96
C ASN A 19 8.37 3.36 13.13
N VAL A 20 7.74 2.46 13.88
CA VAL A 20 6.33 2.55 14.27
C VAL A 20 6.26 2.54 15.79
N ASP A 21 5.59 3.53 16.36
CA ASP A 21 5.38 3.65 17.80
C ASP A 21 3.87 3.73 18.11
N ALA A 22 3.42 3.01 19.13
CA ALA A 22 2.11 3.20 19.76
C ALA A 22 2.21 4.29 20.82
N CYS A 23 1.32 5.28 20.75
CA CYS A 23 1.30 6.40 21.66
C CYS A 23 0.22 6.20 22.74
N SER A 24 0.50 6.63 23.98
CA SER A 24 -0.46 6.57 25.09
C SER A 24 -1.73 7.39 24.85
N CYS A 25 -1.75 8.30 23.86
CA CYS A 25 -2.95 9.00 23.42
C CYS A 25 -3.83 8.21 22.45
N GLY A 26 -3.54 6.93 22.21
CA GLY A 26 -4.33 6.05 21.35
C GLY A 26 -4.02 6.17 19.86
N MET A 27 -2.99 6.93 19.48
CA MET A 27 -2.56 7.09 18.08
C MET A 27 -1.35 6.20 17.77
N ILE A 28 -1.28 5.72 16.53
CA ILE A 28 -0.10 5.07 15.97
C ILE A 28 0.72 6.10 15.19
N HIS A 29 2.02 6.15 15.47
CA HIS A 29 2.96 7.06 14.82
C HIS A 29 3.87 6.25 13.90
N LEU A 30 3.81 6.52 12.59
CA LEU A 30 4.74 6.00 11.60
C LEU A 30 5.75 7.10 11.28
N ASN A 31 7.02 6.88 11.61
CA ASN A 31 8.10 7.81 11.32
C ASN A 31 8.92 7.27 10.15
N LEU A 32 9.02 8.03 9.07
CA LEU A 32 9.80 7.74 7.87
C LEU A 32 10.78 8.90 7.64
N GLY A 33 12.05 8.70 8.02
CA GLY A 33 13.02 9.80 8.05
C GLY A 33 12.54 10.98 8.93
N ALA A 34 12.39 12.16 8.32
CA ALA A 34 11.88 13.36 9.00
C ALA A 34 10.34 13.47 9.00
N THR A 35 9.64 12.55 8.33
CA THR A 35 8.18 12.60 8.20
C THR A 35 7.53 11.74 9.28
N THR A 36 6.60 12.33 10.03
CA THR A 36 5.74 11.59 10.97
C THR A 36 4.31 11.61 10.47
N LEU A 37 3.74 10.44 10.28
CA LEU A 37 2.31 10.24 10.03
C LEU A 37 1.65 9.72 11.31
N ARG A 38 0.47 10.25 11.62
CA ARG A 38 -0.32 9.87 12.81
C ARG A 38 -1.63 9.24 12.35
N PHE A 39 -1.91 8.06 12.85
CA PHE A 39 -3.09 7.30 12.50
C PHE A 39 -3.88 6.93 13.75
N THR A 40 -5.20 6.84 13.61
CA THR A 40 -5.98 6.02 14.54
C THR A 40 -5.61 4.55 14.33
N PRO A 41 -5.87 3.65 15.29
CA PRO A 41 -5.58 2.22 15.11
C PRO A 41 -6.28 1.65 13.87
N THR A 42 -7.55 1.97 13.67
CA THR A 42 -8.32 1.53 12.48
C THR A 42 -7.71 2.01 11.16
N ALA A 43 -7.29 3.28 11.08
CA ALA A 43 -6.66 3.79 9.86
C ALA A 43 -5.31 3.13 9.58
N PHE A 44 -4.55 2.80 10.63
CA PHE A 44 -3.27 2.10 10.49
C PHE A 44 -3.45 0.66 9.96
N GLU A 45 -4.45 -0.07 10.46
CA GLU A 45 -4.79 -1.41 9.95
C GLU A 45 -5.20 -1.37 8.47
N LEU A 46 -6.05 -0.42 8.08
CA LEU A 46 -6.46 -0.25 6.69
C LEU A 46 -5.29 0.13 5.77
N LEU A 47 -4.37 0.98 6.23
CA LEU A 47 -3.14 1.30 5.51
C LEU A 47 -2.28 0.04 5.30
N GLY A 48 -2.14 -0.80 6.32
CA GLY A 48 -1.42 -2.08 6.23
C GLY A 48 -2.02 -3.00 5.18
N ALA A 49 -3.34 -3.19 5.21
CA ALA A 49 -4.04 -4.00 4.21
C ALA A 49 -3.86 -3.48 2.77
N MET A 50 -3.92 -2.16 2.59
CA MET A 50 -3.69 -1.52 1.28
C MET A 50 -2.26 -1.72 0.78
N ILE A 51 -1.25 -1.61 1.65
CA ILE A 51 0.15 -1.85 1.29
C ILE A 51 0.37 -3.31 0.92
N ASP A 52 -0.20 -4.24 1.69
CA ASP A 52 -0.07 -5.67 1.41
C ASP A 52 -0.75 -6.08 0.10
N GLU A 53 -1.89 -5.47 -0.25
CA GLU A 53 -2.52 -5.66 -1.57
C GLU A 53 -1.60 -5.18 -2.70
N ALA A 54 -1.08 -3.96 -2.59
CA ALA A 54 -0.16 -3.41 -3.59
C ALA A 54 1.09 -4.29 -3.77
N ARG A 55 1.60 -4.90 -2.69
CA ARG A 55 2.72 -5.85 -2.75
C ARG A 55 2.35 -7.13 -3.50
N ARG A 56 1.15 -7.67 -3.27
CA ARG A 56 0.65 -8.86 -3.99
C ARG A 56 0.49 -8.58 -5.48
N GLU A 57 -0.18 -7.47 -5.83
CA GLU A 57 -0.38 -7.08 -7.23
C GLU A 57 0.95 -6.86 -7.95
N ARG A 58 1.91 -6.18 -7.30
CA ARG A 58 3.25 -5.97 -7.86
C ARG A 58 3.99 -7.27 -8.10
N ALA A 59 3.95 -8.20 -7.15
CA ALA A 59 4.58 -9.51 -7.30
C ALA A 59 3.95 -10.33 -8.44
N ALA A 60 2.64 -10.23 -8.64
CA ALA A 60 1.94 -10.88 -9.75
C ALA A 60 2.27 -10.23 -11.11
N ALA A 61 2.46 -8.92 -11.16
CA ALA A 61 2.84 -8.21 -12.38
C ALA A 61 4.30 -8.49 -12.82
N ASP A 62 5.19 -8.72 -11.84
CA ASP A 62 6.57 -9.12 -12.08
C ASP A 62 6.71 -10.65 -12.37
N ASP A 63 5.60 -11.42 -12.41
CA ASP A 63 5.59 -12.81 -12.86
C ASP A 63 5.66 -12.88 -14.40
N PRO A 64 6.77 -13.39 -15.00
CA PRO A 64 6.96 -13.43 -16.44
C PRO A 64 5.93 -14.30 -17.18
N LEU A 65 5.13 -15.12 -16.49
CA LEU A 65 4.07 -15.94 -17.11
C LEU A 65 2.80 -15.14 -17.46
N ILE A 66 2.66 -13.90 -16.96
CA ILE A 66 1.48 -13.03 -17.19
C ILE A 66 1.81 -11.83 -18.11
N ALA A 67 3.03 -11.77 -18.68
CA ALA A 67 3.49 -10.64 -19.48
C ALA A 67 3.25 -10.76 -21.00
N ALA A 68 2.50 -11.76 -21.48
CA ALA A 68 2.07 -11.77 -22.88
C ALA A 68 0.72 -11.06 -22.98
N PRO A 69 0.61 -9.93 -23.72
CA PRO A 69 -0.69 -9.46 -24.16
C PRO A 69 -1.39 -10.63 -24.85
N ARG A 70 -2.58 -11.03 -24.38
CA ARG A 70 -3.41 -11.95 -25.17
C ARG A 70 -3.77 -11.19 -26.44
N GLU A 71 -3.04 -11.45 -27.52
CA GLU A 71 -3.44 -11.07 -28.86
C GLU A 71 -4.84 -11.67 -29.08
N LEU A 72 -5.85 -10.80 -29.10
CA LEU A 72 -7.17 -11.18 -29.58
C LEU A 72 -6.96 -11.56 -31.04
N PRO A 73 -7.43 -12.74 -31.49
CA PRO A 73 -7.30 -13.12 -32.89
C PRO A 73 -7.92 -12.00 -33.74
N GLU A 74 -7.11 -11.45 -34.65
CA GLU A 74 -7.54 -10.44 -35.60
C GLU A 74 -8.78 -10.99 -36.30
N ALA A 75 -9.92 -10.32 -36.11
CA ALA A 75 -11.12 -10.66 -36.84
C ALA A 75 -10.79 -10.56 -38.33
N GLU A 76 -10.82 -11.68 -39.04
CA GLU A 76 -10.55 -11.72 -40.47
C GLU A 76 -11.53 -10.78 -41.18
N ALA A 77 -11.04 -9.61 -41.58
CA ALA A 77 -11.73 -8.65 -42.42
C ALA A 77 -11.73 -9.18 -43.87
N GLY A 78 -12.46 -10.27 -44.10
CA GLY A 78 -12.76 -10.78 -45.45
C GLY A 78 -14.00 -10.09 -46.03
N GLY A 79 -13.84 -8.94 -46.67
CA GLY A 79 -14.78 -8.47 -47.70
C GLY A 79 -14.52 -9.18 -49.05
N PRO A 80 -15.07 -8.73 -50.20
CA PRO A 80 -16.23 -7.87 -50.48
C PRO A 80 -17.31 -8.61 -51.33
N GLY A 81 -18.40 -7.91 -51.66
CA GLY A 81 -19.51 -8.44 -52.44
C GLY A 81 -19.21 -8.80 -53.90
N GLN A 82 -20.03 -9.69 -54.45
CA GLN A 82 -20.27 -9.94 -55.88
C GLN A 82 -21.78 -10.26 -55.98
N ALA A 83 -22.57 -9.34 -56.54
CA ALA A 83 -22.98 -9.23 -57.94
C ALA A 83 -24.30 -9.96 -58.20
#